data_AF-A0A345VIH8-F1
#
_entry.id   AF-A0A345VIH8-F1
#
_cell.length_a   1.000
_cell.length_b   1.000
_cell.length_c   1.000
_cell.angle_alpha   90.00
_cell.angle_beta   90.00
_cell.angle_gamma   90.00
#
_symmetry.space_group_name_H-M   'P 1'
#
loop_
_entity.id
_entity.type
_entity.pdbx_description
1 polymer ?
#
loop_
_entity_poly.entity_id
_entity_poly.type
_entity_poly.pdbx_seq_one_letter_code
_entity_poly.pdbx_strand_id
1 'polypeptide(L)'
;MKRTRKPFNLNPLIHAILIICSVLSVIVALFTAHENKTLREQNRALSERVEKLPEAFGGVGYISEVGDGYIDVVGYGRFLINEDEAQFLDEGDKAPRYILERGQ
;
A
#
# COMPACT_ATOMS: atom_id res chain seq x y z
N MET A 1 -17.16 56.56 -48.43
CA MET A 1 -17.62 55.16 -48.39
C MET A 1 -17.84 54.74 -46.94
N LYS A 2 -19.09 54.75 -46.43
CA LYS A 2 -19.38 54.42 -45.02
C LYS A 2 -19.34 52.89 -44.84
N ARG A 3 -18.37 52.37 -44.07
CA ARG A 3 -18.32 50.95 -43.69
C ARG A 3 -19.30 50.72 -42.53
N THR A 4 -20.43 50.09 -42.82
CA THR A 4 -21.33 49.55 -41.79
C THR A 4 -20.72 48.30 -41.19
N ARG A 5 -20.24 48.35 -39.94
CA ARG A 5 -19.88 47.14 -39.18
C ARG A 5 -21.17 46.51 -38.66
N LYS A 6 -21.46 45.27 -39.07
CA LYS A 6 -22.51 44.47 -38.43
C LYS A 6 -22.11 44.17 -36.98
N PRO A 7 -23.02 44.30 -36.00
CA PRO A 7 -22.72 43.93 -34.62
C PRO A 7 -22.50 42.42 -34.53
N PHE A 8 -21.42 42.02 -33.84
CA PHE A 8 -21.09 40.61 -33.62
C PHE A 8 -22.02 40.04 -32.55
N ASN A 9 -22.74 38.95 -32.85
CA ASN A 9 -23.63 38.31 -31.89
C ASN A 9 -22.84 37.31 -31.03
N LEU A 10 -22.67 37.60 -29.74
CA LEU A 10 -21.86 36.80 -28.81
C LEU A 10 -22.56 35.52 -28.31
N ASN A 11 -23.89 35.43 -28.38
CA ASN A 11 -24.65 34.30 -27.85
C ASN A 11 -24.21 32.92 -28.39
N PRO A 12 -23.99 32.72 -29.70
CA PRO A 12 -23.51 31.43 -30.21
C PRO A 12 -22.10 31.07 -29.71
N LEU A 13 -21.23 32.08 -29.51
CA LEU A 13 -19.90 31.87 -28.96
C LEU A 13 -19.96 31.42 -27.49
N ILE A 14 -20.82 32.05 -26.69
CA ILE A 14 -21.04 31.69 -25.29
C ILE A 14 -21.57 30.25 -25.18
N HIS A 15 -22.53 29.87 -26.01
CA HIS A 15 -23.05 28.50 -26.02
C HIS A 15 -22.00 27.47 -26.44
N ALA A 16 -21.17 27.78 -27.44
CA ALA A 16 -20.07 26.90 -27.84
C ALA A 16 -19.05 26.70 -26.70
N ILE A 17 -18.69 27.76 -25.98
CA ILE A 17 -17.79 27.69 -24.82
C ILE A 17 -18.39 26.81 -23.72
N LEU A 18 -19.67 26.99 -23.39
CA LEU A 18 -20.35 26.18 -22.37
C LEU A 18 -20.39 24.69 -22.72
N ILE A 19 -20.66 24.36 -23.99
CA ILE A 19 -20.66 22.98 -24.47
C ILE A 19 -19.25 22.39 -24.34
N ILE A 20 -18.22 23.10 -24.78
CA ILE A 20 -16.82 22.63 -24.67
C ILE A 20 -16.44 22.39 -23.20
N CYS A 21 -16.78 23.31 -22.30
CA CYS A 21 -16.52 23.15 -20.86
C CYS A 21 -17.23 21.91 -20.31
N SER A 22 -18.51 21.70 -20.65
CA SER A 22 -19.27 20.53 -20.18
C SER A 22 -18.67 19.21 -20.66
N VAL A 23 -18.23 19.13 -21.92
CA VAL A 23 -17.62 17.93 -22.49
C VAL A 23 -16.27 17.66 -21.81
N LEU A 24 -15.46 18.70 -21.59
CA LEU A 24 -14.18 18.57 -20.90
C LEU A 24 -14.36 18.04 -19.47
N SER A 25 -15.34 18.56 -18.73
CA SER A 25 -15.65 18.08 -17.38
C SER A 25 -16.02 16.59 -17.35
N VAL A 26 -16.81 16.13 -18.33
CA VAL A 26 -17.19 14.71 -18.44
C VAL A 26 -15.98 13.84 -18.76
N ILE A 27 -15.11 14.27 -19.68
CA ILE A 27 -13.90 13.51 -20.04
C ILE A 27 -12.96 13.36 -18.85
N VAL A 28 -12.72 14.44 -18.10
CA VAL A 28 -11.89 14.40 -16.88
C VAL A 28 -12.50 13.44 -15.86
N ALA A 29 -13.81 13.52 -15.63
CA ALA A 29 -14.49 12.62 -14.69
C ALA A 29 -14.35 11.14 -15.08
N LEU A 30 -14.49 10.81 -16.37
CA LEU A 30 -14.32 9.44 -16.87
C LEU A 30 -12.89 8.93 -16.68
N PHE A 31 -11.90 9.76 -16.97
CA PHE A 31 -10.49 9.40 -16.82
C PHE A 31 -10.13 9.17 -15.35
N THR A 32 -10.52 10.11 -14.47
CA THR A 32 -10.32 10.00 -13.03
C THR A 32 -11.05 8.79 -12.43
N ALA A 33 -12.26 8.46 -12.91
CA ALA A 33 -12.98 7.27 -12.46
C ALA A 33 -12.26 5.97 -12.84
N HIS A 34 -11.70 5.90 -14.05
CA HIS A 34 -10.94 4.75 -14.53
C HIS A 34 -9.66 4.54 -13.70
N GLU A 35 -8.84 5.58 -13.53
CA GLU A 35 -7.62 5.50 -12.71
C GLU A 35 -7.92 5.14 -11.25
N ASN A 36 -8.99 5.70 -10.68
CA ASN A 36 -9.41 5.37 -9.32
C ASN A 36 -9.82 3.89 -9.17
N LYS A 37 -10.43 3.29 -10.20
CA LYS A 37 -10.77 1.88 -10.16
C LYS A 37 -9.50 1.02 -10.08
N THR A 38 -8.52 1.30 -10.94
CA THR A 38 -7.22 0.60 -10.95
C THR A 38 -6.49 0.77 -9.62
N LEU A 39 -6.44 1.99 -9.08
CA LEU A 39 -5.83 2.28 -7.78
C LEU A 39 -6.53 1.53 -6.64
N ARG A 40 -7.86 1.43 -6.67
CA ARG A 40 -8.62 0.65 -5.68
C ARG A 40 -8.31 -0.84 -5.75
N GLU A 41 -8.18 -1.40 -6.94
CA GLU A 41 -7.81 -2.81 -7.13
C GLU A 41 -6.38 -3.08 -6.63
N GLN A 42 -5.44 -2.19 -6.95
CA GLN A 42 -4.06 -2.28 -6.45
C GLN A 42 -3.99 -2.17 -4.92
N ASN A 43 -4.68 -1.18 -4.33
CA ASN A 43 -4.74 -1.02 -2.89
C ASN A 43 -5.38 -2.23 -2.19
N ARG A 44 -6.42 -2.83 -2.79
CA ARG A 44 -7.03 -4.05 -2.27
C ARG A 44 -6.05 -5.22 -2.30
N ALA A 45 -5.39 -5.46 -3.44
CA ALA A 45 -4.40 -6.53 -3.56
C ALA A 45 -3.22 -6.34 -2.61
N LEU A 46 -2.79 -5.10 -2.38
CA LEU A 46 -1.76 -4.78 -1.41
C LEU A 46 -2.24 -5.02 0.03
N SER A 47 -3.46 -4.63 0.35
CA SER A 47 -4.06 -4.86 1.68
C SER A 47 -4.19 -6.35 1.98
N GLU A 48 -4.66 -7.15 1.03
CA GLU A 48 -4.73 -8.61 1.15
C GLU A 48 -3.35 -9.25 1.32
N ARG A 49 -2.30 -8.70 0.70
CA ARG A 49 -0.92 -9.14 0.93
C ARG A 49 -0.45 -8.79 2.34
N VAL A 50 -0.69 -7.56 2.79
CA VAL A 50 -0.30 -7.10 4.14
C VAL A 50 -0.99 -7.90 5.24
N GLU A 51 -2.26 -8.24 5.06
CA GLU A 51 -3.01 -9.09 6.00
C GLU A 51 -2.41 -10.50 6.13
N LYS A 52 -1.79 -11.02 5.06
CA LYS A 52 -1.14 -12.35 5.05
C LYS A 52 0.32 -12.33 5.51
N LEU A 53 0.97 -11.17 5.57
CA LEU A 53 2.33 -11.03 6.09
C LEU A 53 2.50 -11.52 7.54
N PRO A 54 1.60 -11.24 8.51
CA PRO A 54 1.77 -11.75 9.87
C PRO A 54 1.76 -13.28 9.95
N GLU A 55 1.09 -13.98 9.02
CA GLU A 55 1.13 -15.44 8.94
C GLU A 55 2.44 -15.95 8.31
N ALA A 56 3.01 -15.22 7.35
CA ALA A 56 4.25 -15.59 6.69
C ALA A 56 5.50 -15.46 7.57
N PHE A 57 5.43 -14.64 8.63
CA PHE A 57 6.49 -14.46 9.64
C PHE A 57 6.11 -15.06 11.01
N GLY A 58 5.09 -15.92 11.06
CA GLY A 58 4.67 -16.66 12.26
C GLY A 58 3.93 -15.84 13.34
N GLY A 59 4.14 -14.52 13.42
CA GLY A 59 3.52 -13.65 14.42
C GLY A 59 4.35 -13.52 15.70
N VAL A 60 3.80 -12.87 16.73
CA VAL A 60 4.53 -12.59 17.98
C VAL A 60 5.01 -13.90 18.64
N GLY A 61 6.30 -13.95 18.99
CA GLY A 61 6.94 -15.12 19.59
C GLY A 61 7.54 -16.10 18.60
N TYR A 62 7.54 -15.80 17.30
CA TYR A 62 8.24 -16.59 16.27
C TYR A 62 9.63 -16.04 15.99
N ILE A 63 10.54 -16.94 15.62
CA ILE A 63 11.93 -16.64 15.32
C ILE A 63 12.00 -16.01 13.94
N SER A 64 12.44 -14.75 13.87
CA SER A 64 12.62 -14.01 12.62
C SER A 64 14.01 -14.17 12.01
N GLU A 65 15.01 -14.50 12.83
CA GLU A 65 16.40 -14.68 12.40
C GLU A 65 17.14 -15.61 13.37
N VAL A 66 17.99 -16.49 12.83
CA VAL A 66 18.93 -17.32 13.60
C VAL A 66 20.34 -16.93 13.19
N GLY A 67 21.12 -16.40 14.14
CA GLY A 67 22.51 -16.01 13.93
C GLY A 67 23.47 -16.75 14.85
N ASP A 68 24.77 -16.48 14.70
CA ASP A 68 25.83 -17.13 15.48
C ASP A 68 25.71 -16.77 16.97
N GLY A 69 25.08 -17.66 17.74
CA GLY A 69 24.85 -17.50 19.19
C GLY A 69 23.68 -16.59 19.56
N TYR A 70 22.78 -16.28 18.63
CA TYR A 70 21.56 -15.53 18.95
C TYR A 70 20.37 -15.92 18.06
N ILE A 71 19.17 -15.62 18.55
CA ILE A 71 17.95 -15.58 17.74
C ILE A 71 17.24 -14.25 17.93
N ASP A 72 16.61 -13.74 16.89
CA ASP A 72 15.68 -12.61 16.98
C ASP A 72 14.25 -13.13 16.97
N VAL A 73 13.44 -12.68 17.93
CA VAL A 73 12.06 -13.12 18.10
C VAL A 73 11.11 -11.95 17.94
N VAL A 74 10.12 -12.11 17.05
CA VAL A 74 9.13 -11.08 16.73
C VAL A 74 8.38 -10.67 18.00
N GLY A 75 8.45 -9.38 18.35
CA GLY A 75 7.77 -8.80 19.50
C GLY A 75 8.50 -8.93 20.85
N TYR A 76 9.61 -9.66 20.91
CA TYR A 76 10.42 -9.82 22.14
C TYR A 76 11.87 -9.34 21.99
N GLY A 77 12.40 -9.32 20.76
CA GLY A 77 13.77 -8.88 20.48
C GLY A 77 14.77 -10.03 20.45
N ARG A 78 16.05 -9.71 20.70
CA ARG A 78 17.18 -10.63 20.56
C ARG A 78 17.40 -11.45 21.82
N PHE A 79 17.63 -12.75 21.67
CA PHE A 79 18.03 -13.66 22.74
C PHE A 79 19.36 -14.32 22.42
N LEU A 80 20.24 -14.37 23.42
CA LEU A 80 21.48 -15.13 23.32
C LEU A 80 21.16 -16.63 23.51
N ILE A 81 21.73 -17.44 22.65
CA ILE A 81 21.60 -18.90 22.67
C ILE A 81 22.99 -19.54 22.58
N ASN A 82 23.12 -20.78 23.05
CA ASN A 82 24.34 -21.56 22.87
C ASN A 82 24.27 -22.43 21.59
N GLU A 83 25.39 -23.04 21.21
CA GLU A 83 25.46 -23.91 20.02
C GLU A 83 24.51 -25.11 20.13
N ASP A 84 24.35 -25.65 21.34
CA ASP A 84 23.45 -26.77 21.61
C ASP A 84 21.96 -26.42 21.44
N GLU A 85 21.58 -25.16 21.64
CA GLU A 85 20.24 -24.64 21.38
C GLU A 85 20.06 -24.32 19.89
N ALA A 86 21.08 -23.72 19.27
CA ALA A 86 21.05 -23.30 17.87
C ALA A 86 20.72 -24.44 16.90
N GLN A 87 21.20 -25.65 17.18
CA GLN A 87 20.94 -26.84 16.35
C GLN A 87 19.46 -27.27 16.28
N PHE A 88 18.61 -26.73 17.16
CA PHE A 88 17.18 -27.07 17.23
C PHE A 88 16.26 -25.88 16.94
N LEU A 89 16.80 -24.77 16.43
CA LEU A 89 16.07 -23.53 16.19
C LEU A 89 16.21 -23.12 14.74
N ASP A 90 15.09 -23.05 14.03
CA ASP A 90 15.04 -22.58 12.65
C ASP A 90 14.24 -21.27 12.53
N GLU A 91 14.52 -20.50 11.48
CA GLU A 91 13.73 -19.33 11.13
C GLU A 91 12.27 -19.73 10.82
N GLY A 92 11.32 -18.97 11.38
CA GLY A 92 9.89 -19.27 11.26
C GLY A 92 9.36 -20.26 12.29
N ASP A 93 10.20 -20.83 13.16
CA ASP A 93 9.74 -21.62 14.31
C ASP A 93 9.23 -20.75 15.44
N LYS A 94 8.35 -21.32 16.27
CA LYS A 94 7.91 -20.66 17.50
C LYS A 94 9.01 -20.76 18.54
N ALA A 95 9.46 -19.62 19.06
CA ALA A 95 10.51 -19.56 20.06
C ALA A 95 10.11 -20.38 21.31
N PRO A 96 10.97 -21.29 21.79
CA PRO A 96 10.69 -22.04 23.01
C PRO A 96 10.46 -21.12 24.20
N ARG A 97 9.48 -21.47 25.02
CA ARG A 97 9.06 -20.65 26.16
C ARG A 97 10.19 -20.36 27.15
N TYR A 98 11.09 -21.31 27.36
CA TYR A 98 12.24 -21.15 28.26
C TYR A 98 13.24 -20.08 27.79
N ILE A 99 13.28 -19.76 26.49
CA ILE A 99 14.13 -18.68 25.96
C ILE A 99 13.45 -17.34 26.25
N LEU A 100 12.15 -17.24 25.99
CA LEU A 100 11.37 -16.03 26.24
C LEU A 100 11.36 -15.62 27.71
N GLU A 101 11.35 -16.58 28.62
CA GLU A 101 11.38 -16.35 30.07
C GLU A 101 12.74 -15.81 30.56
N ARG A 102 13.84 -15.91 29.79
CA ARG A 102 15.15 -15.33 30.15
C ARG A 102 15.21 -13.81 29.98
N GLY A 103 14.38 -13.24 29.11
CA GLY A 103 14.38 -11.82 28.78
C GLY A 103 13.48 -10.97 29.66
N GLN A 104 12.77 -11.57 30.63
CA GLN A 104 11.89 -10.89 31.60
C GLN A 104 12.61 -10.49 32.88
#